data_AF-A0PYP9-F1
#
_entry.id   AF-A0PYP9-F1
#
_cell.length_a   1.000
_cell.length_b   1.000
_cell.length_c   1.000
_cell.angle_alpha   90.00
_cell.angle_beta   90.00
_cell.angle_gamma   90.00
#
_symmetry.space_group_name_H-M   'P 1'
#
loop_
_entity.id
_entity.type
_entity.pdbx_description
1 polymer ?
#
loop_
_entity_poly.entity_id
_entity_poly.type
_entity_poly.pdbx_seq_one_letter_code
_entity_poly.pdbx_strand_id
1 'polypeptide(L)'
;MYNNNINGGSTWLKWDCHVHTPISYENNFPDFDKYIKALKEKVVKHKTDVIIINDYFTLDGYKKVISYCTRSNDNEAYKLYVNDQRSLAILPGLELRIDNFTQKEKSINVHIFFNQRLSAENIENGFLNQLKISYGGYDNLKADRQTLIKIGYSIINEQPYDDNLDTLSLKDESKYINKAISIVTVTKDSLADTIDTFKARYKENEYLKDNCILTVVAYNGYGALSELSWNEARAGNVKRQLLYLADICFSSREKDIKFLLGKDSSTSEDEIKKLFRRLKPCVWGSDSHELETLLYPSRGNTNRYTWIKGMGNFEGLKQIIFEPENRVKIQEDAPNTKAGYQVIDKVKFIDSNNIFMNDDIVFNEDLNTIIGGKSSGKSLLLSHIARTINGLEENFGNYQTLQSSYCYDFEVYWKDGQVSRLSTINKSPNRKVKYISQMFVNKLAENKDNS
;
A
#
# COMPACT_ATOMS: atom_id res chain seq x y z
N MET A 1 -1.39 -12.27 -20.83
CA MET A 1 -2.35 -11.16 -20.99
C MET A 1 -2.08 -10.14 -19.89
N TYR A 2 -2.00 -8.86 -20.22
CA TYR A 2 -1.77 -7.78 -19.26
C TYR A 2 -2.82 -7.85 -18.15
N ASN A 3 -2.41 -8.01 -16.89
CA ASN A 3 -3.23 -7.66 -15.73
C ASN A 3 -3.28 -6.13 -15.60
N ASN A 4 -3.82 -5.45 -16.62
CA ASN A 4 -4.30 -4.07 -16.50
C ASN A 4 -5.66 -4.10 -15.78
N ASN A 5 -5.72 -4.76 -14.62
CA ASN A 5 -6.93 -4.90 -13.81
C ASN A 5 -7.20 -3.61 -13.03
N ILE A 6 -7.57 -2.56 -13.75
CA ILE A 6 -8.19 -1.37 -13.17
C ILE A 6 -9.69 -1.59 -13.06
N ASN A 7 -10.26 -2.43 -13.93
CA ASN A 7 -11.68 -2.78 -13.92
C ASN A 7 -12.04 -3.89 -12.91
N GLY A 8 -11.05 -4.55 -12.30
CA GLY A 8 -11.25 -5.69 -11.39
C GLY A 8 -11.39 -5.34 -9.92
N GLY A 9 -11.40 -4.06 -9.52
CA GLY A 9 -11.54 -3.64 -8.12
C GLY A 9 -10.35 -3.98 -7.21
N SER A 10 -10.56 -3.97 -5.88
CA SER A 10 -9.51 -4.25 -4.88
C SER A 10 -9.09 -5.72 -4.91
N THR A 11 -7.80 -5.99 -5.11
CA THR A 11 -7.21 -7.34 -5.09
C THR A 11 -6.11 -7.41 -4.03
N TRP A 12 -5.74 -8.62 -3.62
CA TRP A 12 -4.58 -8.83 -2.75
C TRP A 12 -3.30 -8.64 -3.54
N LEU A 13 -2.54 -7.62 -3.17
CA LEU A 13 -1.21 -7.34 -3.71
C LEU A 13 -0.17 -7.66 -2.65
N LYS A 14 0.99 -8.15 -3.07
CA LYS A 14 2.14 -8.36 -2.19
C LYS A 14 3.01 -7.11 -2.14
N TRP A 15 3.21 -6.58 -0.95
CA TRP A 15 3.96 -5.35 -0.68
C TRP A 15 5.25 -5.66 0.05
N ASP A 16 6.32 -4.94 -0.30
CA ASP A 16 7.47 -4.73 0.56
C ASP A 16 7.48 -3.27 1.02
N CYS A 17 7.09 -3.03 2.27
CA CYS A 17 6.93 -1.67 2.79
C CYS A 17 8.23 -1.07 3.33
N HIS A 18 9.37 -1.79 3.29
CA HIS A 18 10.64 -1.35 3.86
C HIS A 18 11.81 -1.79 2.97
N VAL A 19 12.05 -1.03 1.89
CA VAL A 19 13.14 -1.26 0.93
C VAL A 19 14.15 -0.12 0.96
N HIS A 20 15.43 -0.43 1.03
CA HIS A 20 16.52 0.53 0.87
C HIS A 20 17.17 0.43 -0.51
N THR A 21 17.80 1.52 -0.94
CA THR A 21 18.56 1.59 -2.20
C THR A 21 20.07 1.69 -1.95
N PRO A 22 20.92 1.62 -3.00
CA PRO A 22 22.36 1.86 -2.89
C PRO A 22 22.77 3.26 -2.37
N ILE A 23 21.83 4.20 -2.24
CA ILE A 23 22.07 5.51 -1.63
C ILE A 23 21.84 5.50 -0.12
N SER A 24 21.07 4.55 0.41
CA SER A 24 20.73 4.51 1.84
C SER A 24 21.95 4.36 2.74
N TYR A 25 21.87 4.88 3.95
CA TYR A 25 22.89 4.63 4.98
C TYR A 25 23.01 3.12 5.28
N GLU A 26 24.24 2.65 5.56
CA GLU A 26 24.58 1.25 5.89
C GLU A 26 24.23 0.20 4.82
N ASN A 27 24.10 0.61 3.56
CA ASN A 27 23.86 -0.34 2.47
C ASN A 27 25.14 -1.04 1.99
N ASN A 28 25.00 -2.29 1.57
CA ASN A 28 26.04 -3.12 0.94
C ASN A 28 25.68 -3.44 -0.53
N PHE A 29 24.86 -2.60 -1.15
CA PHE A 29 24.51 -2.80 -2.55
C PHE A 29 25.68 -2.41 -3.46
N PRO A 30 25.79 -3.03 -4.64
CA PRO A 30 26.72 -2.57 -5.66
C PRO A 30 26.18 -1.29 -6.33
N ASP A 31 26.60 -1.02 -7.56
CA ASP A 31 26.04 0.08 -8.35
C ASP A 31 24.52 -0.07 -8.63
N PHE A 32 23.90 1.05 -8.99
CA PHE A 32 22.47 1.13 -9.26
C PHE A 32 21.99 0.25 -10.41
N ASP A 33 22.82 0.03 -11.44
CA ASP A 33 22.40 -0.77 -12.59
C ASP A 33 22.29 -2.26 -12.20
N LYS A 34 23.26 -2.77 -11.43
CA LYS A 34 23.18 -4.10 -10.83
C LYS A 34 22.03 -4.20 -9.84
N TYR A 35 21.79 -3.17 -9.02
CA TYR A 35 20.65 -3.13 -8.10
C TYR A 35 19.31 -3.21 -8.86
N ILE A 36 19.10 -2.43 -9.91
CA ILE A 36 17.86 -2.46 -10.71
C ILE A 36 17.67 -3.82 -11.38
N LYS A 37 18.74 -4.42 -11.92
CA LYS A 37 18.69 -5.77 -12.49
C LYS A 37 18.24 -6.79 -11.45
N ALA A 38 18.89 -6.81 -10.29
CA ALA A 38 18.53 -7.70 -9.20
C ALA A 38 17.11 -7.45 -8.69
N LEU A 39 16.69 -6.18 -8.55
CA LEU A 39 15.32 -5.82 -8.16
C LEU A 39 14.30 -6.44 -9.11
N LYS A 40 14.49 -6.34 -10.43
CA LYS A 40 13.63 -6.97 -11.43
C LYS A 40 13.56 -8.49 -11.27
N GLU A 41 14.70 -9.16 -11.07
CA GLU A 41 14.76 -10.61 -10.83
C GLU A 41 14.01 -11.01 -9.55
N LYS A 42 14.19 -10.25 -8.47
CA LYS A 42 13.54 -10.51 -7.17
C LYS A 42 12.04 -10.24 -7.23
N VAL A 43 11.58 -9.28 -8.02
CA VAL A 43 10.14 -9.06 -8.24
C VAL A 43 9.47 -10.29 -8.84
N VAL A 44 10.11 -10.96 -9.80
CA VAL A 44 9.59 -12.22 -10.36
C VAL A 44 9.63 -13.32 -9.31
N LYS A 45 10.78 -13.48 -8.64
CA LYS A 45 11.00 -14.54 -7.66
C LYS A 45 10.01 -14.49 -6.50
N HIS A 46 9.84 -13.32 -5.89
CA HIS A 46 9.01 -13.14 -4.69
C HIS A 46 7.56 -12.78 -5.02
N LYS A 47 7.25 -12.53 -6.30
CA LYS A 47 5.93 -12.06 -6.77
C LYS A 47 5.50 -10.79 -6.02
N THR A 48 6.43 -9.86 -5.83
CA THR A 48 6.15 -8.55 -5.20
C THR A 48 5.50 -7.62 -6.21
N ASP A 49 4.45 -6.91 -5.81
CA ASP A 49 3.68 -6.04 -6.69
C ASP A 49 3.94 -4.56 -6.41
N VAL A 50 4.25 -4.23 -5.15
CA VAL A 50 4.48 -2.85 -4.70
C VAL A 50 5.66 -2.78 -3.74
N ILE A 51 6.50 -1.74 -3.87
CA ILE A 51 7.52 -1.41 -2.87
C ILE A 51 7.40 0.02 -2.38
N ILE A 52 7.87 0.26 -1.16
CA ILE A 52 8.08 1.60 -0.62
C ILE A 52 9.57 1.77 -0.33
N ILE A 53 10.18 2.76 -1.00
CA ILE A 53 11.60 3.09 -0.80
C ILE A 53 11.74 3.93 0.47
N ASN A 54 12.60 3.53 1.41
CA ASN A 54 12.73 4.10 2.74
C ASN A 54 14.18 4.49 3.05
N ASP A 55 14.85 5.18 2.15
CA ASP A 55 16.24 5.60 2.42
C ASP A 55 16.30 6.56 3.62
N TYR A 56 17.38 6.47 4.39
CA TYR A 56 17.57 7.32 5.56
C TYR A 56 17.81 8.77 5.16
N PHE A 57 16.95 9.69 5.63
CA PHE A 57 17.12 11.14 5.44
C PHE A 57 17.34 11.62 3.99
N THR A 58 16.89 10.87 2.97
CA THR A 58 17.00 11.28 1.56
C THR A 58 15.93 10.64 0.68
N LEU A 59 15.56 11.32 -0.39
CA LEU A 59 14.76 10.77 -1.49
C LEU A 59 15.60 10.49 -2.75
N ASP A 60 16.92 10.66 -2.71
CA ASP A 60 17.76 10.53 -3.89
C ASP A 60 17.70 9.11 -4.49
N GLY A 61 17.64 8.07 -3.66
CA GLY A 61 17.44 6.71 -4.15
C GLY A 61 16.07 6.48 -4.77
N TYR A 62 15.00 7.05 -4.18
CA TYR A 62 13.68 7.06 -4.80
C TYR A 62 13.71 7.75 -6.18
N LYS A 63 14.27 8.96 -6.28
CA LYS A 63 14.46 9.69 -7.56
C LYS A 63 15.22 8.84 -8.58
N LYS A 64 16.28 8.16 -8.15
CA LYS A 64 17.07 7.31 -9.03
C LYS A 64 16.27 6.11 -9.51
N VAL A 65 15.52 5.42 -8.65
CA VAL A 65 14.67 4.28 -9.06
C VAL A 65 13.56 4.73 -10.03
N ILE A 66 12.86 5.83 -9.76
CA ILE A 66 11.80 6.30 -10.65
C ILE A 66 12.32 6.74 -12.03
N SER A 67 13.60 7.07 -12.16
CA SER A 67 14.22 7.34 -13.47
C SER A 67 14.26 6.11 -14.39
N TYR A 68 14.13 4.89 -13.85
CA TYR A 68 13.97 3.64 -14.61
C TYR A 68 12.50 3.23 -14.79
N CYS A 69 11.55 4.05 -14.30
CA CYS A 69 10.12 3.73 -14.31
C CYS A 69 9.37 4.51 -15.39
N THR A 70 8.18 4.02 -15.74
CA THR A 70 7.19 4.78 -16.52
C THR A 70 6.06 5.20 -15.60
N ARG A 71 5.55 6.41 -15.77
CA ARG A 71 4.38 6.88 -15.04
C ARG A 71 3.11 6.37 -15.70
N SER A 72 2.31 5.61 -14.96
CA SER A 72 1.03 5.08 -15.45
C SER A 72 0.00 6.21 -15.51
N ASN A 73 -0.72 6.35 -16.63
CA ASN A 73 -1.79 7.35 -16.76
C ASN A 73 -2.97 7.04 -15.83
N ASP A 74 -3.25 5.76 -15.59
CA ASP A 74 -4.52 5.35 -15.00
C ASP A 74 -4.60 5.45 -13.47
N ASN A 75 -3.46 5.34 -12.77
CA ASN A 75 -3.40 5.41 -11.31
C ASN A 75 -2.26 6.29 -10.80
N GLU A 76 -1.63 7.04 -11.71
CA GLU A 76 -0.48 7.91 -11.48
C GLU A 76 0.73 7.24 -10.79
N ALA A 77 0.78 5.91 -10.75
CA ALA A 77 1.88 5.19 -10.12
C ALA A 77 3.12 5.14 -11.02
N TYR A 78 4.30 5.24 -10.41
CA TYR A 78 5.56 4.89 -11.07
C TYR A 78 5.65 3.37 -11.15
N LYS A 79 5.81 2.85 -12.36
CA LYS A 79 5.90 1.41 -12.65
C LYS A 79 7.26 1.06 -13.23
N LEU A 80 7.99 0.19 -12.54
CA LEU A 80 9.17 -0.47 -13.07
C LEU A 80 8.73 -1.73 -13.83
N TYR A 81 8.80 -1.70 -15.16
CA TYR A 81 8.47 -2.87 -15.97
C TYR A 81 9.57 -3.93 -15.88
N VAL A 82 9.17 -5.13 -15.49
CA VAL A 82 10.03 -6.31 -15.37
C VAL A 82 9.99 -7.12 -16.65
N ASN A 83 8.79 -7.27 -17.22
CA ASN A 83 8.51 -7.83 -18.54
C ASN A 83 7.12 -7.35 -19.00
N ASP A 84 6.67 -7.82 -20.16
CA ASP A 84 5.37 -7.44 -20.75
C ASP A 84 4.15 -7.77 -19.85
N GLN A 85 4.30 -8.66 -18.88
CA GLN A 85 3.19 -9.12 -18.04
C GLN A 85 3.28 -8.62 -16.58
N ARG A 86 4.43 -8.06 -16.17
CA ARG A 86 4.68 -7.71 -14.77
C ARG A 86 5.40 -6.37 -14.64
N SER A 87 4.83 -5.53 -13.77
CA SER A 87 5.42 -4.28 -13.32
C SER A 87 5.43 -4.23 -11.80
N LEU A 88 6.39 -3.50 -11.23
CA LEU A 88 6.45 -3.17 -9.82
C LEU A 88 6.04 -1.71 -9.62
N ALA A 89 5.04 -1.46 -8.76
CA ALA A 89 4.68 -0.10 -8.36
C ALA A 89 5.63 0.42 -7.28
N ILE A 90 6.05 1.68 -7.39
CA ILE A 90 7.01 2.31 -6.48
C ILE A 90 6.34 3.47 -5.76
N LEU A 91 6.39 3.47 -4.43
CA LEU A 91 5.96 4.59 -3.59
C LEU A 91 7.14 5.24 -2.87
N PRO A 92 7.10 6.57 -2.67
CA PRO A 92 8.07 7.29 -1.87
C PRO A 92 7.85 7.06 -0.37
N GLY A 93 8.91 6.72 0.33
CA GLY A 93 9.01 6.71 1.79
C GLY A 93 10.29 7.40 2.23
N LEU A 94 10.41 7.62 3.53
CA LEU A 94 11.58 8.24 4.18
C LEU A 94 11.74 7.61 5.55
N GLU A 95 12.94 7.14 5.88
CA GLU A 95 13.26 6.63 7.22
C GLU A 95 14.01 7.68 8.04
N LEU A 96 13.59 7.84 9.29
CA LEU A 96 14.08 8.80 10.27
C LEU A 96 14.31 8.12 11.62
N ARG A 97 15.11 8.77 12.47
CA ARG A 97 15.39 8.35 13.85
C ARG A 97 14.91 9.43 14.82
N ILE A 98 14.14 9.05 15.82
CA ILE A 98 13.67 9.96 16.86
C ILE A 98 14.66 10.01 18.02
N ASP A 99 14.80 11.18 18.64
CA ASP A 99 15.62 11.49 19.82
C ASP A 99 15.17 10.80 21.13
N ASN A 100 14.38 9.73 21.02
CA ASN A 100 13.98 8.87 22.12
C ASN A 100 14.73 7.54 22.02
N PHE A 101 15.52 7.27 23.07
CA PHE A 101 16.36 6.09 23.13
C PHE A 101 15.67 4.95 23.86
N THR A 102 15.80 3.77 23.28
CA THR A 102 15.52 2.49 23.95
C THR A 102 16.52 2.26 25.09
N GLN A 103 16.30 1.22 25.90
CA GLN A 103 17.24 0.83 26.97
C GLN A 103 18.63 0.44 26.44
N LYS A 104 18.78 0.21 25.12
CA LYS A 104 20.05 -0.09 24.45
C LYS A 104 20.64 1.11 23.71
N GLU A 105 20.21 2.32 24.05
CA GLU A 105 20.64 3.58 23.42
C GLU A 105 20.36 3.64 21.91
N LYS A 106 19.41 2.83 21.42
CA LYS A 106 18.96 2.90 20.02
C LYS A 106 17.82 3.89 19.91
N SER A 107 17.91 4.81 18.96
CA SER A 107 16.81 5.66 18.55
C SER A 107 15.64 4.83 18.03
N ILE A 108 14.42 5.33 18.21
CA ILE A 108 13.23 4.72 17.61
C ILE A 108 13.13 5.11 16.14
N ASN A 109 12.93 4.13 15.25
CA ASN A 109 12.74 4.39 13.84
C ASN A 109 11.30 4.79 13.52
N VAL A 110 11.17 5.85 12.72
CA VAL A 110 9.89 6.35 12.20
C VAL A 110 10.03 6.54 10.71
N HIS A 111 8.97 6.21 9.98
CA HIS A 111 8.93 6.35 8.54
C HIS A 111 7.75 7.21 8.13
N ILE A 112 7.92 7.92 7.03
CA ILE A 112 6.87 8.74 6.43
C ILE A 112 6.65 8.21 5.02
N PHE A 113 5.46 7.68 4.78
CA PHE A 113 5.05 7.23 3.45
C PHE A 113 4.32 8.38 2.77
N PHE A 114 4.76 8.75 1.58
CA PHE A 114 4.21 9.88 0.83
C PHE A 114 3.33 9.40 -0.31
N ASN A 115 2.36 10.23 -0.68
CA ASN A 115 1.57 9.98 -1.87
C ASN A 115 2.44 10.13 -3.12
N GLN A 116 2.46 9.09 -3.98
CA GLN A 116 3.26 9.07 -5.21
C GLN A 116 2.90 10.17 -6.22
N ARG A 117 1.75 10.84 -6.05
CA ARG A 117 1.38 12.02 -6.85
C ARG A 117 2.23 13.26 -6.54
N LEU A 118 2.86 13.30 -5.36
CA LEU A 118 3.78 14.38 -4.98
C LEU A 118 5.13 14.19 -5.68
N SER A 119 5.69 15.27 -6.23
CA SER A 119 7.06 15.23 -6.75
C SER A 119 8.05 15.06 -5.60
N ALA A 120 9.20 14.41 -5.87
CA ALA A 120 10.26 14.28 -4.89
C ALA A 120 10.72 15.64 -4.35
N GLU A 121 10.81 16.65 -5.22
CA GLU A 121 11.15 18.03 -4.85
C GLU A 121 10.14 18.66 -3.88
N ASN A 122 8.84 18.42 -4.08
CA ASN A 122 7.80 18.92 -3.16
C ASN A 122 7.89 18.24 -1.80
N ILE A 123 8.22 16.94 -1.77
CA ILE A 123 8.43 16.21 -0.52
C ILE A 123 9.70 16.72 0.19
N GLU A 124 10.81 16.89 -0.52
CA GLU A 124 12.06 17.37 0.08
C GLU A 124 11.93 18.79 0.62
N ASN A 125 11.45 19.71 -0.20
CA ASN A 125 11.31 21.11 0.19
C ASN A 125 10.22 21.33 1.24
N GLY A 126 9.12 20.57 1.14
CA GLY A 126 7.97 20.72 2.03
C GLY A 126 8.11 19.96 3.35
N PHE A 127 8.84 18.84 3.38
CA PHE A 127 8.94 17.95 4.54
C PHE A 127 10.38 17.84 5.04
N LEU A 128 11.28 17.20 4.28
CA LEU A 128 12.64 16.87 4.75
C LEU A 128 13.41 18.13 5.19
N ASN A 129 13.43 19.17 4.37
CA ASN A 129 14.14 20.43 4.65
C ASN A 129 13.50 21.27 5.76
N GLN A 130 12.30 20.89 6.23
CA GLN A 130 11.60 21.55 7.34
C GLN A 130 11.86 20.85 8.68
N LEU A 131 12.27 19.58 8.66
CA LEU A 131 12.65 18.84 9.86
C LEU A 131 13.83 19.53 10.55
N LYS A 132 13.75 19.57 11.88
CA LYS A 132 14.78 20.09 12.77
C LYS A 132 15.52 18.95 13.41
N ILE A 133 16.84 19.05 13.37
CA ILE A 133 17.78 18.14 13.99
C ILE A 133 18.68 18.91 14.95
N SER A 134 19.19 18.19 15.95
CA SER A 134 20.10 18.75 16.95
C SER A 134 21.48 18.16 16.79
N TYR A 135 22.52 19.00 16.83
CA TYR A 135 23.92 18.59 16.80
C TYR A 135 24.82 19.64 17.45
N GLY A 136 25.79 19.22 18.27
CA GLY A 136 26.86 20.11 18.76
C GLY A 136 26.39 21.34 19.55
N GLY A 137 25.26 21.25 20.27
CA GLY A 137 24.67 22.38 21.01
C GLY A 137 23.70 23.24 20.20
N TYR A 138 23.55 22.98 18.90
CA TYR A 138 22.51 23.56 18.05
C TYR A 138 21.29 22.65 18.05
N ASP A 139 20.09 23.20 18.24
CA ASP A 139 18.84 22.45 18.43
C ASP A 139 17.80 22.63 17.31
N ASN A 140 18.12 23.43 16.29
CA ASN A 140 17.19 23.84 15.24
C ASN A 140 17.80 23.81 13.82
N LEU A 141 18.81 22.96 13.61
CA LEU A 141 19.43 22.78 12.30
C LEU A 141 18.45 22.10 11.34
N LYS A 142 18.49 22.44 10.05
CA LYS A 142 17.64 21.79 9.04
C LYS A 142 18.17 20.40 8.70
N ALA A 143 17.30 19.43 8.47
CA ALA A 143 17.71 18.12 7.96
C ALA A 143 18.00 18.13 6.44
N ASP A 144 18.62 19.20 5.93
CA ASP A 144 18.97 19.33 4.52
C ASP A 144 20.38 18.79 4.22
N ARG A 145 20.65 18.57 2.93
CA ARG A 145 21.91 17.97 2.46
C ARG A 145 23.13 18.74 2.93
N GLN A 146 23.12 20.07 2.82
CA GLN A 146 24.27 20.90 3.19
C GLN A 146 24.57 20.79 4.68
N THR A 147 23.54 20.85 5.52
CA THR A 147 23.67 20.70 6.97
C THR A 147 24.24 19.34 7.33
N LEU A 148 23.75 18.26 6.70
CA LEU A 148 24.29 16.91 6.91
C LEU A 148 25.77 16.79 6.49
N ILE A 149 26.19 17.42 5.39
CA ILE A 149 27.61 17.46 5.01
C ILE A 149 28.44 18.17 6.08
N LYS A 150 27.99 19.34 6.56
CA LYS A 150 28.69 20.11 7.61
C LYS A 150 28.81 19.34 8.92
N ILE A 151 27.74 18.69 9.36
CA ILE A 151 27.74 17.81 10.54
C ILE A 151 28.74 16.67 10.34
N GLY A 152 28.65 15.97 9.21
CA GLY A 152 29.56 14.87 8.87
C GLY A 152 31.03 15.29 8.87
N TYR A 153 31.32 16.47 8.30
CA TYR A 153 32.66 17.05 8.25
C TYR A 153 33.18 17.36 9.66
N SER A 154 32.37 18.00 10.50
CA SER A 154 32.70 18.27 11.91
C SER A 154 33.10 16.98 12.64
N ILE A 155 32.32 15.90 12.49
CA ILE A 155 32.60 14.64 13.18
C ILE A 155 33.87 13.97 12.65
N ILE A 156 34.02 13.86 11.33
CA ILE A 156 35.15 13.14 10.70
C ILE A 156 36.48 13.82 11.00
N ASN A 157 36.50 15.15 11.04
CA ASN A 157 37.72 15.92 11.25
C ASN A 157 37.92 16.36 12.71
N GLU A 158 37.04 15.91 13.62
CA GLU A 158 37.07 16.25 15.05
C GLU A 158 37.11 17.77 15.29
N GLN A 159 36.34 18.52 14.50
CA GLN A 159 36.22 19.98 14.60
C GLN A 159 34.83 20.39 15.12
N PRO A 160 34.71 21.57 15.76
CA PRO A 160 33.40 22.15 16.06
C PRO A 160 32.53 22.28 14.79
N TYR A 161 31.21 22.23 14.96
CA TYR A 161 30.29 22.52 13.87
C TYR A 161 30.47 23.97 13.39
N ASP A 162 30.65 24.14 12.08
CA ASP A 162 30.73 25.45 11.43
C ASP A 162 29.61 25.59 10.39
N ASP A 163 28.66 26.47 10.69
CA ASP A 163 27.54 26.74 9.80
C ASP A 163 27.97 27.48 8.52
N ASN A 164 29.15 28.11 8.52
CA ASN A 164 29.68 28.83 7.37
C ASN A 164 30.64 27.99 6.51
N LEU A 165 30.84 26.71 6.85
CA LEU A 165 31.70 25.82 6.09
C LEU A 165 31.27 25.74 4.62
N ASP A 166 32.20 26.07 3.73
CA ASP A 166 32.01 25.91 2.29
C ASP A 166 32.08 24.43 1.89
N THR A 167 30.91 23.86 1.67
CA THR A 167 30.76 22.45 1.30
C THR A 167 31.09 22.16 -0.16
N LEU A 168 31.14 23.16 -1.05
CA LEU A 168 31.37 22.96 -2.49
C LEU A 168 32.80 22.48 -2.79
N SER A 169 33.74 22.81 -1.92
CA SER A 169 35.14 22.39 -2.04
C SER A 169 35.39 20.95 -1.59
N LEU A 170 34.43 20.34 -0.88
CA LEU A 170 34.58 19.01 -0.29
C LEU A 170 34.41 17.93 -1.35
N LYS A 171 35.35 17.00 -1.38
CA LYS A 171 35.22 15.77 -2.17
C LYS A 171 34.48 14.72 -1.33
N ASP A 172 33.73 13.85 -2.01
CA ASP A 172 33.05 12.70 -1.39
C ASP A 172 31.99 13.11 -0.34
N GLU A 173 30.99 13.88 -0.77
CA GLU A 173 29.85 14.29 0.08
C GLU A 173 29.16 13.11 0.77
N SER A 174 29.06 11.96 0.10
CA SER A 174 28.39 10.76 0.61
C SER A 174 29.05 10.25 1.89
N LYS A 175 30.38 10.31 2.00
CA LYS A 175 31.09 9.96 3.23
C LYS A 175 30.63 10.81 4.42
N TYR A 176 30.52 12.13 4.23
CA TYR A 176 30.11 13.06 5.28
C TYR A 176 28.64 12.87 5.64
N ILE A 177 27.75 12.77 4.65
CA ILE A 177 26.32 12.56 4.86
C ILE A 177 26.08 11.26 5.64
N ASN A 178 26.72 10.15 5.25
CA ASN A 178 26.61 8.88 5.96
C ASN A 178 27.05 9.01 7.43
N LYS A 179 28.13 9.75 7.69
CA LYS A 179 28.56 9.98 9.06
C LYS A 179 27.54 10.79 9.86
N ALA A 180 26.95 11.83 9.28
CA ALA A 180 25.90 12.60 9.94
C ALA A 180 24.68 11.73 10.24
N ILE A 181 24.17 10.97 9.26
CA ILE A 181 23.00 10.10 9.41
C ILE A 181 23.23 9.03 10.51
N SER A 182 24.47 8.59 10.72
CA SER A 182 24.80 7.64 11.80
C SER A 182 24.48 8.16 13.20
N ILE A 183 24.36 9.49 13.40
CA ILE A 183 24.16 10.10 14.71
C ILE A 183 22.92 11.01 14.81
N VAL A 184 22.46 11.62 13.71
CA VAL A 184 21.41 12.64 13.78
C VAL A 184 20.07 12.02 14.14
N THR A 185 19.34 12.73 14.99
CA THR A 185 17.96 12.41 15.35
C THR A 185 17.07 13.62 15.15
N VAL A 186 15.81 13.36 14.84
CA VAL A 186 14.73 14.34 14.77
C VAL A 186 14.00 14.34 16.11
N THR A 187 13.69 15.52 16.64
CA THR A 187 12.86 15.58 17.85
C THR A 187 11.42 15.22 17.53
N LYS A 188 10.74 14.54 18.45
CA LYS A 188 9.31 14.20 18.27
C LYS A 188 8.45 15.43 17.95
N ASP A 189 8.72 16.56 18.61
CA ASP A 189 7.97 17.81 18.40
C ASP A 189 8.24 18.39 17.00
N SER A 190 9.49 18.40 16.54
CA SER A 190 9.81 18.81 15.17
C SER A 190 9.12 17.94 14.13
N LEU A 191 9.07 16.62 14.35
CA LEU A 191 8.37 15.72 13.45
C LEU A 191 6.87 16.05 13.39
N ALA A 192 6.22 16.23 14.55
CA ALA A 192 4.80 16.56 14.62
C ALA A 192 4.48 17.88 13.91
N ASP A 193 5.24 18.94 14.21
CA ASP A 193 5.08 20.26 13.58
C ASP A 193 5.29 20.22 12.06
N THR A 194 6.28 19.43 11.61
CA THR A 194 6.57 19.26 10.19
C THR A 194 5.43 18.51 9.48
N ILE A 195 4.88 17.47 10.11
CA ILE A 195 3.72 16.73 9.61
C ILE A 195 2.52 17.67 9.43
N ASP A 196 2.20 18.47 10.44
CA ASP A 196 1.04 19.35 10.41
C ASP A 196 1.23 20.47 9.39
N THR A 197 2.42 21.06 9.34
CA THR A 197 2.78 22.09 8.34
C THR A 197 2.72 21.54 6.91
N PHE A 198 3.22 20.32 6.69
CA PHE A 198 3.19 19.68 5.38
C PHE A 198 1.75 19.43 4.91
N LYS A 199 0.88 18.91 5.80
CA LYS A 199 -0.55 18.73 5.50
C LYS A 199 -1.25 20.05 5.20
N ALA A 200 -1.00 21.08 6.01
CA ALA A 200 -1.59 22.41 5.84
C ALA A 200 -1.23 23.06 4.50
N ARG A 201 -0.06 22.71 3.93
CA ARG A 201 0.39 23.16 2.61
C ARG A 201 -0.55 22.76 1.47
N TYR A 202 -1.32 21.68 1.66
CA TYR A 202 -2.27 21.15 0.68
C TYR A 202 -3.74 21.42 1.07
N LYS A 203 -4.02 22.31 2.03
CA LYS A 203 -5.39 22.56 2.53
C LYS A 203 -6.41 22.93 1.45
N GLU A 204 -5.98 23.64 0.41
CA GLU A 204 -6.82 24.07 -0.72
C GLU A 204 -7.00 22.96 -1.77
N ASN A 205 -6.24 21.87 -1.69
CA ASN A 205 -6.38 20.72 -2.58
C ASN A 205 -7.29 19.68 -1.91
N GLU A 206 -8.51 19.56 -2.41
CA GLU A 206 -9.55 18.69 -1.85
C GLU A 206 -9.08 17.24 -1.65
N TYR A 207 -8.24 16.74 -2.55
CA TYR A 207 -7.69 15.39 -2.46
C TYR A 207 -6.43 15.34 -1.58
N LEU A 208 -5.40 16.15 -1.84
CA LEU A 208 -4.11 16.05 -1.14
C LEU A 208 -4.14 16.48 0.33
N LYS A 209 -5.09 17.33 0.74
CA LYS A 209 -5.24 17.74 2.16
C LYS A 209 -5.32 16.54 3.12
N ASP A 210 -6.00 15.47 2.68
CA ASP A 210 -6.17 14.23 3.46
C ASP A 210 -5.32 13.08 2.94
N ASN A 211 -4.68 13.23 1.76
CA ASN A 211 -4.01 12.15 1.05
C ASN A 211 -2.55 12.51 0.71
N CYS A 212 -1.81 13.20 1.57
CA CYS A 212 -0.41 13.53 1.29
C CYS A 212 0.60 12.57 1.95
N ILE A 213 0.35 12.12 3.18
CA ILE A 213 1.27 11.27 3.95
C ILE A 213 0.57 10.26 4.86
N LEU A 214 1.29 9.22 5.24
CA LEU A 214 0.99 8.31 6.36
C LEU A 214 2.23 8.17 7.24
N THR A 215 2.05 8.22 8.56
CA THR A 215 3.16 8.05 9.51
C THR A 215 3.26 6.59 9.95
N VAL A 216 4.48 6.05 10.01
CA VAL A 216 4.74 4.66 10.39
C VAL A 216 5.76 4.62 11.51
N VAL A 217 5.50 3.84 12.56
CA VAL A 217 6.46 3.64 13.65
C VAL A 217 6.93 2.19 13.67
N ALA A 218 8.23 1.99 13.88
CA ALA A 218 8.78 0.67 14.14
C ALA A 218 8.29 0.15 15.49
N TYR A 219 7.24 -0.70 15.50
CA TYR A 219 6.76 -1.29 16.74
C TYR A 219 7.65 -2.47 17.18
N ASN A 220 8.09 -3.29 16.23
CA ASN A 220 9.07 -4.36 16.42
C ASN A 220 10.24 -4.24 15.43
N GLY A 221 11.33 -4.95 15.69
CA GLY A 221 12.57 -4.90 14.90
C GLY A 221 13.69 -4.12 15.60
N TYR A 222 14.68 -3.67 14.82
CA TYR A 222 15.77 -2.84 15.32
C TYR A 222 15.27 -1.40 15.55
N GLY A 223 15.61 -0.78 16.69
CA GLY A 223 15.15 0.58 17.00
C GLY A 223 13.63 0.65 17.24
N ALA A 224 13.07 -0.36 17.91
CA ALA A 224 11.63 -0.56 17.98
C ALA A 224 10.98 -0.08 19.28
N LEU A 225 9.75 0.37 19.17
CA LEU A 225 8.93 0.88 20.27
C LEU A 225 8.57 -0.19 21.31
N SER A 226 8.55 -1.46 20.93
CA SER A 226 8.30 -2.58 21.84
C SER A 226 9.36 -2.72 22.93
N GLU A 227 10.56 -2.16 22.74
CA GLU A 227 11.62 -2.12 23.76
C GLU A 227 11.34 -1.11 24.89
N LEU A 228 10.44 -0.15 24.67
CA LEU A 228 9.98 0.76 25.73
C LEU A 228 8.93 0.09 26.62
N SER A 229 9.12 0.23 27.94
CA SER A 229 8.17 -0.23 28.95
C SER A 229 6.81 0.46 28.81
N TRP A 230 5.75 -0.28 29.11
CA TRP A 230 4.37 0.22 29.17
C TRP A 230 4.01 0.88 30.51
N ASN A 231 4.94 0.95 31.46
CA ASN A 231 4.69 1.55 32.77
C ASN A 231 4.21 3.01 32.65
N GLU A 232 3.46 3.50 33.64
CA GLU A 232 2.95 4.89 33.70
C GLU A 232 4.04 5.96 33.87
N ALA A 233 5.30 5.58 33.66
CA ALA A 233 6.45 6.48 33.66
C ALA A 233 6.67 7.12 32.27
N ARG A 234 7.76 7.87 32.14
CA ARG A 234 8.12 8.62 30.93
C ARG A 234 8.15 7.74 29.66
N ALA A 235 8.69 6.53 29.76
CA ALA A 235 8.78 5.60 28.62
C ALA A 235 7.41 5.17 28.07
N GLY A 236 6.44 4.88 28.94
CA GLY A 236 5.08 4.55 28.53
C GLY A 236 4.37 5.73 27.88
N ASN A 237 4.62 6.96 28.35
CA ASN A 237 4.08 8.16 27.71
C ASN A 237 4.65 8.38 26.30
N VAL A 238 5.97 8.24 26.11
CA VAL A 238 6.61 8.32 24.78
C VAL A 238 6.00 7.29 23.84
N LYS A 239 5.82 6.05 24.31
CA LYS A 239 5.18 4.96 23.55
C LYS A 239 3.75 5.30 23.13
N ARG A 240 2.94 5.85 24.05
CA ARG A 240 1.58 6.30 23.74
C ARG A 240 1.57 7.43 22.72
N GLN A 241 2.45 8.43 22.86
CA GLN A 241 2.54 9.56 21.95
C GLN A 241 2.94 9.15 20.53
N LEU A 242 3.95 8.29 20.38
CA LEU A 242 4.39 7.81 19.07
C LEU A 242 3.31 6.93 18.41
N LEU A 243 2.62 6.07 19.18
CA LEU A 243 1.48 5.32 18.66
C LEU A 243 0.30 6.22 18.30
N TYR A 244 0.05 7.29 19.03
CA TYR A 244 -0.98 8.27 18.72
C TYR A 244 -0.69 8.99 17.40
N LEU A 245 0.58 9.38 17.17
CA LEU A 245 1.05 10.01 15.94
C LEU A 245 0.94 9.06 14.74
N ALA A 246 1.34 7.80 14.92
CA ALA A 246 1.41 6.78 13.87
C ALA A 246 0.05 6.50 13.19
N ASP A 247 0.05 6.27 11.89
CA ASP A 247 -1.08 5.71 11.15
C ASP A 247 -0.93 4.20 10.95
N ILE A 248 0.31 3.72 10.80
CA ILE A 248 0.69 2.33 10.55
C ILE A 248 1.80 1.93 11.55
N CYS A 249 1.95 0.65 11.85
CA CYS A 249 3.10 0.12 12.60
C CYS A 249 3.88 -0.91 11.76
N PHE A 250 5.21 -0.94 11.92
CA PHE A 250 5.98 -2.10 11.49
C PHE A 250 5.98 -3.17 12.58
N SER A 251 5.30 -4.29 12.32
CA SER A 251 5.49 -5.55 13.06
C SER A 251 4.92 -6.72 12.25
N SER A 252 5.63 -7.85 12.26
CA SER A 252 5.12 -9.11 11.72
C SER A 252 4.64 -10.07 12.82
N ARG A 253 4.73 -9.72 14.10
CA ARG A 253 4.39 -10.63 15.20
C ARG A 253 2.89 -10.65 15.45
N GLU A 254 2.32 -11.85 15.51
CA GLU A 254 0.87 -12.02 15.69
C GLU A 254 0.35 -11.37 16.99
N LYS A 255 1.12 -11.45 18.08
CA LYS A 255 0.79 -10.80 19.35
C LYS A 255 0.67 -9.28 19.21
N ASP A 256 1.63 -8.66 18.52
CA ASP A 256 1.64 -7.21 18.30
C ASP A 256 0.45 -6.80 17.44
N ILE A 257 0.17 -7.56 16.37
CA ILE A 257 -0.98 -7.34 15.47
C ILE A 257 -2.30 -7.45 16.26
N LYS A 258 -2.48 -8.49 17.08
CA LYS A 258 -3.68 -8.68 17.91
C LYS A 258 -3.89 -7.52 18.87
N PHE A 259 -2.83 -7.10 19.58
CA PHE A 259 -2.90 -5.95 20.48
C PHE A 259 -3.28 -4.65 19.74
N LEU A 260 -2.59 -4.34 18.64
CA LEU A 260 -2.81 -3.11 17.86
C LEU A 260 -4.16 -3.06 17.14
N LEU A 261 -4.81 -4.22 16.95
CA LEU A 261 -6.17 -4.36 16.47
C LEU A 261 -7.22 -4.45 17.58
N GLY A 262 -6.85 -4.38 18.87
CA GLY A 262 -7.79 -4.50 19.99
C GLY A 262 -8.44 -5.88 20.09
N LYS A 263 -7.70 -6.92 19.68
CA LYS A 263 -8.10 -8.34 19.71
C LYS A 263 -7.29 -9.15 20.73
N ASP A 264 -6.52 -8.47 21.57
CA ASP A 264 -5.88 -9.11 22.71
C ASP A 264 -6.90 -9.31 23.83
N SER A 265 -6.79 -10.40 24.59
CA SER A 265 -7.69 -10.69 25.71
C SER A 265 -7.75 -9.59 26.77
N SER A 266 -6.70 -8.77 26.85
CA SER A 266 -6.58 -7.67 27.81
C SER A 266 -6.82 -6.28 27.22
N THR A 267 -7.12 -6.16 25.92
CA THR A 267 -7.27 -4.84 25.28
C THR A 267 -8.31 -4.87 24.17
N SER A 268 -9.37 -4.09 24.34
CA SER A 268 -10.47 -3.94 23.39
C SER A 268 -10.16 -2.95 22.26
N GLU A 269 -10.92 -3.03 21.17
CA GLU A 269 -10.85 -2.04 20.07
C GLU A 269 -11.09 -0.61 20.53
N ASP A 270 -12.04 -0.39 21.45
CA ASP A 270 -12.39 0.95 21.92
C ASP A 270 -11.27 1.55 22.78
N GLU A 271 -10.59 0.74 23.58
CA GLU A 271 -9.39 1.17 24.32
C GLU A 271 -8.26 1.58 23.37
N ILE A 272 -7.99 0.79 22.32
CA ILE A 272 -7.01 1.13 21.30
C ILE A 272 -7.36 2.44 20.60
N LYS A 273 -8.62 2.63 20.19
CA LYS A 273 -9.08 3.86 19.55
C LYS A 273 -8.97 5.06 20.48
N LYS A 274 -9.31 4.88 21.77
CA LYS A 274 -9.17 5.92 22.81
C LYS A 274 -7.72 6.32 23.06
N LEU A 275 -6.82 5.34 23.15
CA LEU A 275 -5.40 5.57 23.46
C LEU A 275 -4.61 6.08 22.24
N PHE A 276 -4.91 5.57 21.04
CA PHE A 276 -4.07 5.75 19.86
C PHE A 276 -4.83 6.32 18.65
N ARG A 277 -6.01 6.93 18.82
CA ARG A 277 -6.85 7.54 17.76
C ARG A 277 -7.52 6.54 16.80
N ARG A 278 -6.95 5.35 16.60
CA ARG A 278 -7.45 4.30 15.70
C ARG A 278 -6.76 2.97 15.97
N LEU A 279 -7.35 1.88 15.44
CA LEU A 279 -6.65 0.62 15.29
C LEU A 279 -5.41 0.81 14.40
N LYS A 280 -4.32 0.12 14.69
CA LYS A 280 -3.06 0.27 13.93
C LYS A 280 -2.85 -0.93 13.01
N PRO A 281 -3.01 -0.77 11.68
CA PRO A 281 -2.57 -1.78 10.74
C PRO A 281 -1.06 -2.01 10.91
N CYS A 282 -0.66 -3.28 10.85
CA CYS A 282 0.74 -3.65 10.81
C CYS A 282 1.15 -3.99 9.39
N VAL A 283 2.29 -3.46 8.95
CA VAL A 283 2.96 -3.87 7.70
C VAL A 283 4.37 -4.34 8.02
N TRP A 284 5.07 -4.89 7.04
CA TRP A 284 6.44 -5.37 7.16
C TRP A 284 7.18 -5.26 5.82
N GLY A 285 8.46 -5.57 5.81
CA GLY A 285 9.29 -5.50 4.62
C GLY A 285 10.55 -6.35 4.70
N SER A 286 11.38 -6.26 3.67
CA SER A 286 12.67 -6.96 3.66
C SER A 286 13.69 -6.30 4.58
N ASP A 287 13.69 -4.97 4.69
CA ASP A 287 14.74 -4.19 5.35
C ASP A 287 16.13 -4.59 4.82
N SER A 288 16.20 -4.91 3.52
CA SER A 288 17.40 -5.44 2.89
C SER A 288 18.43 -4.34 2.65
N HIS A 289 19.69 -4.68 2.93
CA HIS A 289 20.86 -3.86 2.63
C HIS A 289 21.80 -4.54 1.63
N GLU A 290 21.37 -5.64 1.02
CA GLU A 290 22.16 -6.44 0.06
C GLU A 290 21.26 -7.11 -0.98
N LEU A 291 21.83 -7.55 -2.10
CA LEU A 291 21.03 -8.07 -3.24
C LEU A 291 20.37 -9.41 -2.93
N GLU A 292 21.00 -10.23 -2.10
CA GLU A 292 20.61 -11.59 -1.77
C GLU A 292 19.23 -11.61 -1.08
N THR A 293 19.03 -10.69 -0.16
CA THR A 293 17.84 -10.61 0.70
C THR A 293 16.81 -9.56 0.24
N LEU A 294 17.06 -8.88 -0.87
CA LEU A 294 16.14 -7.92 -1.47
C LEU A 294 14.77 -8.56 -1.76
N LEU A 295 13.70 -7.91 -1.27
CA LEU A 295 12.30 -8.38 -1.32
C LEU A 295 12.01 -9.68 -0.57
N TYR A 296 12.95 -10.18 0.24
CA TYR A 296 12.75 -11.31 1.13
C TYR A 296 12.51 -10.79 2.57
N PRO A 297 11.28 -10.89 3.12
CA PRO A 297 10.93 -10.37 4.43
C PRO A 297 11.95 -10.64 5.54
N SER A 298 12.22 -9.61 6.35
CA SER A 298 13.16 -9.68 7.48
C SER A 298 14.55 -10.20 7.07
N ARG A 299 15.07 -9.76 5.94
CA ARG A 299 16.35 -10.21 5.36
C ARG A 299 16.43 -11.74 5.19
N GLY A 300 15.31 -12.36 4.77
CA GLY A 300 15.23 -13.82 4.61
C GLY A 300 14.97 -14.63 5.88
N ASN A 301 14.76 -13.99 7.03
CA ASN A 301 14.47 -14.70 8.28
C ASN A 301 13.01 -15.19 8.40
N THR A 302 12.13 -14.83 7.46
CA THR A 302 10.74 -15.29 7.46
C THR A 302 10.14 -15.30 6.07
N ASN A 303 9.19 -16.20 5.83
CA ASN A 303 8.37 -16.20 4.61
C ASN A 303 7.08 -15.38 4.76
N ARG A 304 6.93 -14.58 5.83
CA ARG A 304 5.71 -13.80 6.07
C ARG A 304 5.75 -12.48 5.33
N TYR A 305 5.12 -12.45 4.16
CA TYR A 305 4.99 -11.26 3.32
C TYR A 305 3.81 -10.39 3.75
N THR A 306 3.89 -9.09 3.50
CA THR A 306 2.76 -8.18 3.65
C THR A 306 1.86 -8.26 2.43
N TRP A 307 0.60 -8.60 2.67
CA TRP A 307 -0.47 -8.58 1.68
C TRP A 307 -1.42 -7.44 2.00
N ILE A 308 -1.64 -6.55 1.03
CA ILE A 308 -2.59 -5.45 1.15
C ILE A 308 -3.68 -5.60 0.09
N LYS A 309 -4.94 -5.57 0.53
CA LYS A 309 -6.10 -5.62 -0.36
C LYS A 309 -6.47 -4.21 -0.83
N GLY A 310 -6.14 -3.89 -2.07
CA GLY A 310 -6.37 -2.57 -2.63
C GLY A 310 -5.66 -2.36 -3.96
N MET A 311 -5.56 -1.11 -4.37
CA MET A 311 -4.76 -0.71 -5.53
C MET A 311 -3.28 -0.58 -5.13
N GLY A 312 -2.37 -0.80 -6.08
CA GLY A 312 -0.92 -0.67 -5.87
C GLY A 312 -0.44 0.79 -5.86
N ASN A 313 -1.07 1.64 -5.05
CA ASN A 313 -0.85 3.08 -4.96
C ASN A 313 -1.16 3.59 -3.55
N PHE A 314 -0.91 4.87 -3.27
CA PHE A 314 -1.13 5.45 -1.94
C PHE A 314 -2.58 5.36 -1.48
N GLU A 315 -3.56 5.45 -2.37
CA GLU A 315 -4.98 5.30 -2.04
C GLU A 315 -5.27 3.89 -1.52
N GLY A 316 -4.77 2.86 -2.20
CA GLY A 316 -4.88 1.49 -1.74
C GLY A 316 -4.17 1.26 -0.41
N LEU A 317 -3.01 1.89 -0.20
CA LEU A 317 -2.31 1.87 1.08
C LEU A 317 -3.14 2.56 2.17
N LYS A 318 -3.71 3.73 1.91
CA LYS A 318 -4.51 4.49 2.89
C LYS A 318 -5.73 3.71 3.36
N GLN A 319 -6.34 2.87 2.51
CA GLN A 319 -7.49 2.03 2.90
C GLN A 319 -7.21 1.16 4.13
N ILE A 320 -5.96 0.76 4.36
CA ILE A 320 -5.62 -0.12 5.49
C ILE A 320 -5.83 0.53 6.86
N ILE A 321 -5.83 1.86 6.95
CA ILE A 321 -6.06 2.55 8.24
C ILE A 321 -7.56 2.60 8.61
N PHE A 322 -8.45 2.34 7.64
CA PHE A 322 -9.89 2.28 7.85
C PHE A 322 -10.37 0.85 8.11
N GLU A 323 -9.79 -0.13 7.41
CA GLU A 323 -10.19 -1.53 7.50
C GLU A 323 -8.97 -2.46 7.74
N PRO A 324 -8.20 -2.26 8.82
CA PRO A 324 -6.87 -2.86 8.99
C PRO A 324 -6.89 -4.40 9.00
N GLU A 325 -7.87 -5.01 9.67
CA GLU A 325 -7.98 -6.47 9.71
C GLU A 325 -8.33 -7.08 8.34
N ASN A 326 -9.25 -6.45 7.62
CA ASN A 326 -9.80 -6.99 6.38
C ASN A 326 -8.89 -6.74 5.17
N ARG A 327 -8.00 -5.74 5.27
CA ARG A 327 -7.13 -5.32 4.17
C ARG A 327 -5.66 -5.63 4.36
N VAL A 328 -5.22 -6.07 5.54
CA VAL A 328 -3.81 -6.42 5.76
C VAL A 328 -3.68 -7.83 6.32
N LYS A 329 -2.82 -8.62 5.69
CA LYS A 329 -2.39 -9.93 6.20
C LYS A 329 -0.87 -10.04 6.11
N ILE A 330 -0.23 -10.59 7.14
CA ILE A 330 1.21 -10.85 7.16
C ILE A 330 1.41 -12.36 7.25
N GLN A 331 1.66 -12.99 6.11
CA GLN A 331 1.66 -14.45 5.95
C GLN A 331 2.37 -14.86 4.64
N GLU A 332 2.61 -16.16 4.45
CA GLU A 332 3.33 -16.69 3.29
C GLU A 332 2.50 -16.62 2.00
N ASP A 333 1.30 -17.22 2.04
CA ASP A 333 0.44 -17.35 0.88
C ASP A 333 -0.57 -16.20 0.75
N ALA A 334 -1.03 -15.97 -0.47
CA ALA A 334 -2.06 -14.97 -0.76
C ALA A 334 -3.34 -15.27 0.06
N PRO A 335 -3.95 -14.27 0.71
CA PRO A 335 -5.17 -14.49 1.48
C PRO A 335 -6.37 -14.84 0.60
N ASN A 336 -7.30 -15.64 1.13
CA ASN A 336 -8.63 -15.89 0.55
C ASN A 336 -8.65 -16.37 -0.90
N THR A 337 -7.73 -17.26 -1.29
CA THR A 337 -7.72 -17.84 -2.64
C THR A 337 -8.99 -18.65 -2.90
N LYS A 338 -9.86 -18.14 -3.79
CA LYS A 338 -11.03 -18.88 -4.29
C LYS A 338 -10.63 -19.78 -5.44
N ALA A 339 -11.24 -20.96 -5.53
CA ALA A 339 -11.03 -21.83 -6.67
C ALA A 339 -11.59 -21.17 -7.94
N GLY A 340 -10.81 -21.15 -9.03
CA GLY A 340 -11.16 -20.37 -10.23
C GLY A 340 -12.51 -20.73 -10.84
N TYR A 341 -12.94 -21.97 -10.62
CA TYR A 341 -14.23 -22.49 -11.05
C TYR A 341 -15.45 -21.88 -10.32
N GLN A 342 -15.22 -21.17 -9.21
CA GLN A 342 -16.25 -20.46 -8.44
C GLN A 342 -16.28 -18.95 -8.73
N VAL A 343 -15.37 -18.46 -9.56
CA VAL A 343 -15.17 -17.02 -9.79
C VAL A 343 -15.48 -16.69 -11.24
N ILE A 344 -16.45 -15.80 -11.44
CA ILE A 344 -16.68 -15.14 -12.72
C ILE A 344 -15.57 -14.09 -12.89
N ASP A 345 -14.80 -14.22 -13.96
CA ASP A 345 -13.71 -13.29 -14.29
C ASP A 345 -14.26 -12.09 -15.07
N LYS A 346 -15.06 -12.36 -16.10
CA LYS A 346 -15.70 -11.35 -16.92
C LYS A 346 -16.93 -11.89 -17.64
N VAL A 347 -17.74 -10.98 -18.16
CA VAL A 347 -18.89 -11.32 -19.01
C VAL A 347 -18.91 -10.42 -20.23
N LYS A 348 -19.55 -10.88 -21.30
CA LYS A 348 -19.55 -10.18 -22.58
C LYS A 348 -20.85 -10.44 -23.34
N PHE A 349 -21.42 -9.38 -23.90
CA PHE A 349 -22.44 -9.51 -24.95
C PHE A 349 -21.76 -9.77 -26.30
N ILE A 350 -22.34 -10.66 -27.09
CA ILE A 350 -21.92 -10.94 -28.46
C ILE A 350 -23.05 -10.50 -29.37
N ASP A 351 -22.92 -9.30 -29.90
CA ASP A 351 -23.98 -8.64 -30.67
C ASP A 351 -23.39 -7.99 -31.94
N SER A 352 -23.70 -8.56 -33.10
CA SER A 352 -23.29 -8.01 -34.39
C SER A 352 -24.02 -6.71 -34.76
N ASN A 353 -25.18 -6.45 -34.15
CA ASN A 353 -26.00 -5.28 -34.42
C ASN A 353 -25.60 -4.07 -33.55
N ASN A 354 -24.65 -4.24 -32.62
CA ASN A 354 -24.17 -3.21 -31.70
C ASN A 354 -25.29 -2.53 -30.87
N ILE A 355 -26.35 -3.27 -30.54
CA ILE A 355 -27.38 -2.85 -29.58
C ILE A 355 -26.79 -2.91 -28.17
N PHE A 356 -25.95 -3.93 -27.92
CA PHE A 356 -25.14 -4.04 -26.71
C PHE A 356 -23.66 -3.77 -26.99
N MET A 357 -22.97 -3.27 -25.97
CA MET A 357 -21.51 -3.09 -25.99
C MET A 357 -20.83 -4.46 -25.99
N ASN A 358 -19.93 -4.67 -26.96
CA ASN A 358 -19.17 -5.92 -27.12
C ASN A 358 -17.88 -5.96 -26.28
N ASP A 359 -17.68 -5.00 -25.38
CA ASP A 359 -16.50 -4.97 -24.51
C ASP A 359 -16.66 -5.92 -23.32
N ASP A 360 -15.52 -6.31 -22.76
CA ASP A 360 -15.47 -7.15 -21.56
C ASP A 360 -15.93 -6.36 -20.33
N ILE A 361 -16.92 -6.90 -19.61
CA ILE A 361 -17.31 -6.41 -18.28
C ILE A 361 -16.62 -7.31 -17.25
N VAL A 362 -15.53 -6.80 -16.67
CA VAL A 362 -14.69 -7.52 -15.70
C VAL A 362 -15.31 -7.48 -14.31
N PHE A 363 -15.18 -8.57 -13.56
CA PHE A 363 -15.67 -8.70 -12.19
C PHE A 363 -14.50 -8.90 -11.20
N ASN A 364 -14.60 -8.28 -10.03
CA ASN A 364 -13.80 -8.62 -8.85
C ASN A 364 -14.20 -10.00 -8.32
N GLU A 365 -13.26 -10.75 -7.75
CA GLU A 365 -13.55 -12.08 -7.20
C GLU A 365 -14.41 -12.05 -5.93
N ASP A 366 -14.52 -10.89 -5.26
CA ASP A 366 -15.33 -10.67 -4.08
C ASP A 366 -16.62 -9.89 -4.39
N LEU A 367 -16.68 -8.61 -4.01
CA LEU A 367 -17.90 -7.82 -4.10
C LEU A 367 -17.87 -6.97 -5.38
N ASN A 368 -18.93 -7.08 -6.16
CA ASN A 368 -19.18 -6.26 -7.33
C ASN A 368 -20.47 -5.47 -7.12
N THR A 369 -20.39 -4.14 -7.27
CA THR A 369 -21.54 -3.25 -7.11
C THR A 369 -21.80 -2.54 -8.43
N ILE A 370 -22.98 -2.77 -9.02
CA ILE A 370 -23.40 -2.15 -10.28
C ILE A 370 -24.36 -1.00 -9.96
N ILE A 371 -23.94 0.23 -10.25
CA ILE A 371 -24.68 1.46 -9.94
C ILE A 371 -25.15 2.11 -11.24
N GLY A 372 -26.34 2.71 -11.24
CA GLY A 372 -26.87 3.45 -12.39
C GLY A 372 -28.33 3.86 -12.19
N GLY A 373 -28.83 4.77 -13.03
CA GLY A 373 -30.21 5.25 -12.97
C GLY A 373 -31.28 4.18 -13.24
N LYS A 374 -32.56 4.53 -13.07
CA LYS A 374 -33.68 3.64 -13.44
C LYS A 374 -33.57 3.27 -14.93
N SER A 375 -33.85 2.01 -15.25
CA SER A 375 -33.80 1.47 -16.63
C SER A 375 -32.41 1.45 -17.29
N SER A 376 -31.32 1.59 -16.53
CA SER A 376 -29.94 1.55 -17.07
C SER A 376 -29.41 0.14 -17.40
N GLY A 377 -30.27 -0.89 -17.48
CA GLY A 377 -29.84 -2.26 -17.83
C GLY A 377 -29.20 -3.11 -16.71
N LYS A 378 -29.18 -2.66 -15.44
CA LYS A 378 -28.57 -3.44 -14.33
C LYS A 378 -29.20 -4.82 -14.13
N SER A 379 -30.54 -4.86 -14.01
CA SER A 379 -31.27 -6.11 -13.80
C SER A 379 -31.19 -7.01 -15.03
N LEU A 380 -31.09 -6.42 -16.22
CA LEU A 380 -30.88 -7.12 -17.49
C LEU A 380 -29.52 -7.84 -17.47
N LEU A 381 -28.44 -7.16 -17.08
CA LEU A 381 -27.12 -7.77 -16.99
C LEU A 381 -27.13 -8.94 -15.99
N LEU A 382 -27.67 -8.74 -14.78
CA LEU A 382 -27.74 -9.79 -13.76
C LEU A 382 -28.59 -10.99 -14.21
N SER A 383 -29.69 -10.76 -14.93
CA SER A 383 -30.51 -11.86 -15.46
C SER A 383 -29.81 -12.65 -16.56
N HIS A 384 -29.03 -11.98 -17.42
CA HIS A 384 -28.22 -12.66 -18.46
C HIS A 384 -27.14 -13.53 -17.85
N ILE A 385 -26.44 -13.04 -16.83
CA ILE A 385 -25.44 -13.84 -16.10
C ILE A 385 -26.08 -15.09 -15.52
N ALA A 386 -27.16 -14.92 -14.74
CA ALA A 386 -27.83 -16.02 -14.08
C ALA A 386 -28.40 -17.04 -15.08
N ARG A 387 -29.06 -16.58 -16.17
CA ARG A 387 -29.62 -17.45 -17.20
C ARG A 387 -28.55 -18.23 -17.97
N THR A 388 -27.40 -17.60 -18.24
CA THR A 388 -26.28 -18.24 -18.94
C THR A 388 -25.64 -19.35 -18.11
N ILE A 389 -25.73 -19.26 -16.78
CA ILE A 389 -25.13 -20.21 -15.84
C ILE A 389 -26.12 -21.30 -15.42
N ASN A 390 -27.31 -20.92 -14.94
CA ASN A 390 -28.30 -21.84 -14.37
C ASN A 390 -29.31 -22.38 -15.40
N GLY A 391 -29.42 -21.74 -16.57
CA GLY A 391 -30.52 -21.99 -17.51
C GLY A 391 -31.80 -21.21 -17.15
N LEU A 392 -32.94 -21.62 -17.71
CA LEU A 392 -34.23 -20.95 -17.53
C LEU A 392 -34.85 -21.31 -16.16
N GLU A 393 -34.93 -20.34 -15.25
CA GLU A 393 -35.79 -20.36 -14.06
C GLU A 393 -37.03 -19.47 -14.31
N GLU A 394 -38.18 -19.79 -13.72
CA GLU A 394 -39.46 -19.05 -13.88
C GLU A 394 -39.39 -17.55 -13.51
N ASN A 395 -38.34 -17.14 -12.81
CA ASN A 395 -38.18 -15.78 -12.26
C ASN A 395 -37.47 -14.79 -13.20
N PHE A 396 -37.13 -15.18 -14.43
CA PHE A 396 -36.32 -14.32 -15.31
C PHE A 396 -37.08 -13.25 -16.09
N GLY A 397 -38.42 -13.26 -16.17
CA GLY A 397 -39.23 -12.26 -16.90
C GLY A 397 -39.21 -12.42 -18.44
N ASN A 398 -39.90 -11.53 -19.19
CA ASN A 398 -40.07 -11.59 -20.66
C ASN A 398 -38.80 -11.30 -21.50
N TYR A 399 -37.60 -11.55 -20.99
CA TYR A 399 -36.34 -11.26 -21.70
C TYR A 399 -36.02 -12.28 -22.79
N GLN A 400 -36.74 -13.41 -22.84
CA GLN A 400 -36.67 -14.36 -23.94
C GLN A 400 -37.11 -13.73 -25.28
N THR A 401 -38.12 -12.85 -25.23
CA THR A 401 -38.62 -12.09 -26.39
C THR A 401 -37.57 -11.13 -26.95
N LEU A 402 -36.72 -10.56 -26.09
CA LEU A 402 -35.64 -9.66 -26.51
C LEU A 402 -34.52 -10.41 -27.26
N GLN A 403 -34.09 -11.58 -26.79
CA GLN A 403 -33.02 -12.33 -27.45
C GLN A 403 -33.42 -12.76 -28.88
N SER A 404 -34.64 -13.27 -29.04
CA SER A 404 -35.16 -13.69 -30.34
C SER A 404 -35.38 -12.51 -31.30
N SER A 405 -35.66 -11.31 -30.78
CA SER A 405 -35.90 -10.11 -31.59
C SER A 405 -34.63 -9.42 -32.07
N TYR A 406 -33.51 -9.58 -31.35
CA TYR A 406 -32.29 -8.81 -31.59
C TYR A 406 -31.05 -9.65 -31.92
N CYS A 407 -31.16 -10.98 -31.93
CA CYS A 407 -30.12 -11.92 -32.38
C CYS A 407 -28.73 -11.69 -31.77
N TYR A 408 -28.65 -11.70 -30.44
CA TYR A 408 -27.38 -11.61 -29.69
C TYR A 408 -27.16 -12.84 -28.78
N ASP A 409 -25.90 -13.06 -28.41
CA ASP A 409 -25.46 -14.08 -27.44
C ASP A 409 -24.80 -13.44 -26.21
N PHE A 410 -24.58 -14.23 -25.17
CA PHE A 410 -23.96 -13.79 -23.93
C PHE A 410 -23.00 -14.85 -23.40
N GLU A 411 -21.81 -14.41 -23.01
CA GLU A 411 -20.74 -15.27 -22.52
C GLU A 411 -20.34 -14.90 -21.09
N VAL A 412 -20.19 -15.91 -20.24
CA VAL A 412 -19.63 -15.80 -18.89
C VAL A 412 -18.29 -16.54 -18.87
N TYR A 413 -17.22 -15.80 -18.64
CA TYR A 413 -15.86 -16.32 -18.54
C TYR A 413 -15.54 -16.58 -17.07
N TRP A 414 -15.09 -17.79 -16.77
CA TRP A 414 -14.66 -18.21 -15.45
C TRP A 414 -13.15 -18.05 -15.28
N LYS A 415 -12.69 -17.81 -14.06
CA LYS A 415 -11.25 -17.61 -13.75
C LYS A 415 -10.40 -18.86 -14.03
N ASP A 416 -11.01 -20.04 -14.16
CA ASP A 416 -10.33 -21.27 -14.60
C ASP A 416 -10.23 -21.42 -16.14
N GLY A 417 -10.64 -20.40 -16.90
CA GLY A 417 -10.56 -20.36 -18.36
C GLY A 417 -11.75 -21.01 -19.07
N GLN A 418 -12.70 -21.59 -18.35
CA GLN A 418 -13.93 -22.12 -18.94
C GLN A 418 -14.92 -21.02 -19.28
N VAL A 419 -15.81 -21.29 -20.24
CA VAL A 419 -16.82 -20.32 -20.70
C VAL A 419 -18.21 -20.95 -20.69
N SER A 420 -19.18 -20.26 -20.09
CA SER A 420 -20.59 -20.57 -20.24
C SER A 420 -21.20 -19.66 -21.30
N ARG A 421 -21.91 -20.24 -22.28
CA ARG A 421 -22.55 -19.49 -23.37
C ARG A 421 -24.06 -19.66 -23.33
N LEU A 422 -24.77 -18.56 -23.55
CA LEU A 422 -26.24 -18.54 -23.54
C LEU A 422 -26.83 -19.35 -24.71
N SER A 423 -26.20 -19.31 -25.89
CA SER A 423 -26.57 -20.12 -27.05
C SER A 423 -26.37 -21.64 -26.87
N THR A 424 -25.43 -22.04 -26.01
CA THR A 424 -25.09 -23.46 -25.81
C THR A 424 -25.08 -23.85 -24.32
N ILE A 425 -26.11 -23.46 -23.56
CA ILE A 425 -26.22 -23.76 -22.12
C ILE A 425 -25.96 -25.24 -21.80
N ASN A 426 -26.50 -26.16 -22.58
CA ASN A 426 -26.34 -27.61 -22.35
C ASN A 426 -24.90 -28.12 -22.52
N LYS A 427 -24.02 -27.35 -23.18
CA LYS A 427 -22.59 -27.66 -23.36
C LYS A 427 -21.69 -26.84 -22.42
N SER A 428 -22.28 -25.91 -21.64
CA SER A 428 -21.56 -25.07 -20.69
C SER A 428 -21.14 -25.88 -19.46
N PRO A 429 -20.08 -25.46 -18.74
CA PRO A 429 -19.68 -26.12 -17.50
C PRO A 429 -20.82 -26.11 -16.48
N ASN A 430 -21.01 -27.24 -15.79
CA ASN A 430 -22.02 -27.34 -14.73
C ASN A 430 -21.59 -26.48 -13.52
N ARG A 431 -22.27 -25.34 -13.37
CA ARG A 431 -21.98 -24.29 -12.40
C ARG A 431 -23.30 -23.87 -11.77
N LYS A 432 -23.24 -23.38 -10.54
CA LYS A 432 -24.43 -22.88 -9.83
C LYS A 432 -24.16 -21.49 -9.28
N VAL A 433 -25.05 -20.57 -9.60
CA VAL A 433 -25.09 -19.22 -9.00
C VAL A 433 -26.43 -19.03 -8.32
N LYS A 434 -26.43 -18.41 -7.14
CA LYS A 434 -27.68 -18.00 -6.49
C LYS A 434 -28.10 -16.64 -7.03
N TYR A 435 -29.18 -16.62 -7.79
CA TYR A 435 -29.80 -15.38 -8.26
C TYR A 435 -31.01 -15.04 -7.39
N ILE A 436 -31.07 -13.79 -6.93
CA ILE A 436 -32.19 -13.27 -6.16
C ILE A 436 -32.76 -12.10 -6.96
N SER A 437 -33.92 -12.31 -7.60
CA SER A 437 -34.53 -11.28 -8.45
C SER A 437 -35.19 -10.19 -7.60
N GLN A 438 -35.30 -8.98 -8.18
CA GLN A 438 -36.00 -7.88 -7.52
C GLN A 438 -37.47 -8.23 -7.23
N MET A 439 -38.15 -8.92 -8.15
CA MET A 439 -39.53 -9.39 -7.95
C MET A 439 -39.65 -10.37 -6.77
N PHE A 440 -38.65 -11.25 -6.59
CA PHE A 440 -38.64 -12.17 -5.47
C PHE A 440 -38.50 -11.43 -4.13
N VAL A 441 -37.63 -10.43 -4.05
CA VAL A 441 -37.48 -9.59 -2.84
C VAL A 441 -38.77 -8.82 -2.55
N ASN A 442 -39.41 -8.24 -3.58
CA ASN A 442 -40.68 -7.53 -3.42
C ASN A 442 -41.78 -8.45 -2.87
N LYS A 443 -41.95 -9.65 -3.44
CA LYS A 443 -42.92 -10.64 -2.94
C LYS A 443 -42.67 -11.02 -1.49
N LEU A 444 -41.41 -11.17 -1.07
CA LEU A 444 -41.06 -11.46 0.32
C LEU A 444 -41.40 -10.31 1.28
N ALA A 445 -41.26 -9.07 0.82
CA ALA A 445 -41.62 -7.89 1.61
C ALA A 445 -43.16 -7.75 1.73
N GLU A 446 -43.88 -7.88 0.61
CA GLU A 446 -45.35 -7.79 0.57
C GLU A 446 -46.05 -8.89 1.39
N ASN A 447 -45.46 -10.09 1.47
CA ASN A 447 -46.02 -11.19 2.26
C ASN A 447 -45.86 -11.00 3.78
N LYS A 448 -44.99 -10.10 4.26
CA LYS A 448 -44.84 -9.79 5.69
C LYS A 448 -45.86 -8.76 6.20
N ASP A 449 -46.42 -7.94 5.32
CA ASP A 449 -47.45 -6.96 5.70
C ASP A 449 -48.85 -7.61 5.84
N ASN A 450 -48.97 -8.91 5.53
CA ASN A 450 -50.20 -9.70 5.61
C ASN A 450 -50.17 -10.78 6.71
N SER A 451 -49.22 -10.73 7.66
CA SER A 451 -49.11 -11.69 8.79
C SER A 451 -49.24 -11.03 10.15
#